data_AF-A0A2P4SFH8-F1
#
_entry.id   AF-A0A2P4SFH8-F1
#
_cell.length_a   1.000
_cell.length_b   1.000
_cell.length_c   1.000
_cell.angle_alpha   90.00
_cell.angle_beta   90.00
_cell.angle_gamma   90.00
#
_symmetry.space_group_name_H-M   'P 1'
#
loop_
_entity.id
_entity.type
_entity.pdbx_description
1 polymer ?
#
loop_
_entity_poly.entity_id
_entity_poly.type
_entity_poly.pdbx_seq_one_letter_code
_entity_poly.pdbx_strand_id
1 'polypeptide(L)'
;MGIQSKKNFIKTNAVAAITGLPKKPQHIYVDRRQGDKYLLETSGLVPKYIKKKDYGVTPKYVTQRNEEMKKAQEEYENSVLEYLKKKAMKQLSDEERECLLQVHILI
;
A
#
# COMPACT_ATOMS: atom_id res chain seq x y z
N MET A 1 37.57 40.86 -6.46
CA MET A 1 37.72 40.99 -7.93
C MET A 1 37.02 39.80 -8.57
N GLY A 2 35.83 40.00 -9.16
CA GLY A 2 34.98 38.93 -9.67
C GLY A 2 35.56 38.22 -10.90
N ILE A 3 35.34 36.92 -11.00
CA ILE A 3 35.78 36.08 -12.13
C ILE A 3 35.07 36.54 -13.41
N GLN A 4 35.80 37.18 -14.33
CA GLN A 4 35.25 37.57 -15.62
C GLN A 4 35.20 36.34 -16.55
N SER A 5 33.99 35.87 -16.85
CA SER A 5 33.80 34.78 -17.80
C SER A 5 33.85 35.31 -19.24
N LYS A 6 34.61 34.63 -20.11
CA LYS A 6 34.67 34.92 -21.56
C LYS A 6 33.50 34.28 -22.36
N LYS A 7 32.46 33.77 -21.70
CA LYS A 7 31.36 33.07 -22.37
C LYS A 7 30.43 34.07 -23.06
N ASN A 8 30.14 33.83 -24.33
CA ASN A 8 29.18 34.61 -25.11
C ASN A 8 27.75 34.09 -24.87
N PHE A 9 27.10 34.58 -23.82
CA PHE A 9 25.75 34.17 -23.43
C PHE A 9 24.70 34.35 -24.54
N ILE A 10 24.88 35.36 -25.41
CA ILE A 10 23.98 35.61 -26.54
C ILE A 10 24.01 34.44 -27.54
N LYS A 11 25.20 34.00 -27.93
CA LYS A 11 25.37 32.90 -28.89
C LYS A 11 24.90 31.57 -28.29
N THR A 12 25.21 31.33 -27.02
CA THR A 12 24.77 30.10 -26.34
C THR A 12 23.26 30.02 -26.21
N ASN A 13 22.60 31.14 -25.90
CA ASN A 13 21.14 31.19 -25.79
C ASN A 13 20.47 31.02 -27.16
N ALA A 14 21.03 31.62 -28.21
CA ALA A 14 20.54 31.46 -29.58
C ALA A 14 20.63 30.00 -30.04
N VAL A 15 21.79 29.36 -29.83
CA VAL A 15 21.95 27.93 -30.15
C VAL A 15 20.97 27.09 -29.33
N ALA A 16 20.84 27.32 -28.02
CA ALA A 16 19.92 26.59 -27.17
C ALA A 16 18.44 26.74 -27.58
N ALA A 17 18.04 27.91 -28.08
CA ALA A 17 16.68 28.13 -28.59
C ALA A 17 16.44 27.40 -29.92
N ILE A 18 17.44 27.37 -30.82
CA ILE A 18 17.34 26.70 -32.12
C ILE A 18 17.37 25.17 -31.97
N THR A 19 18.25 24.65 -31.10
CA THR A 19 18.42 23.21 -30.87
C THR A 19 17.46 22.65 -29.82
N GLY A 20 16.72 23.52 -29.13
CA GLY A 20 15.79 23.13 -28.08
C GLY A 20 14.64 22.30 -28.64
N LEU A 21 14.37 21.15 -28.03
CA LEU A 21 13.20 20.35 -28.40
C LEU A 21 11.93 21.18 -28.11
N PRO A 22 10.96 21.27 -29.04
CA PRO A 22 9.72 21.97 -28.77
C PRO A 22 8.98 21.30 -27.62
N LYS A 23 8.38 22.12 -26.75
CA LYS A 23 7.49 21.61 -25.69
C LYS A 23 6.30 20.93 -26.35
N LYS A 24 5.95 19.74 -25.87
CA LYS A 24 4.75 19.04 -26.33
C LYS A 24 3.52 19.92 -26.02
N PRO A 25 2.59 20.10 -26.98
CA PRO A 25 1.41 20.89 -26.75
C PRO A 25 0.57 20.28 -25.63
N GLN A 26 0.01 21.12 -24.77
CA GLN A 26 -0.94 20.68 -23.77
C GLN A 26 -2.28 20.36 -24.44
N HIS A 27 -2.96 19.35 -23.94
CA HIS A 27 -4.30 18.99 -24.41
C HIS A 27 -5.31 20.03 -23.89
N ILE A 28 -5.63 20.99 -24.73
CA ILE A 28 -6.52 22.13 -24.42
C ILE A 28 -7.67 22.11 -25.41
N TYR A 29 -8.88 22.32 -24.91
CA TYR A 29 -10.08 22.55 -25.72
C TYR A 29 -10.43 24.04 -25.72
N VAL A 30 -10.86 24.54 -26.88
CA VAL A 30 -11.20 25.96 -27.10
C VAL A 30 -12.46 26.03 -27.96
N ASP A 31 -13.50 26.71 -27.48
CA ASP A 31 -14.79 26.83 -28.20
C ASP A 31 -14.73 27.83 -29.37
N ARG A 32 -13.93 28.90 -29.24
CA ARG A 32 -13.80 29.98 -30.24
C ARG A 32 -12.33 30.29 -30.53
N ARG A 33 -12.01 30.80 -31.72
CA ARG A 33 -10.60 31.14 -32.11
C ARG A 33 -9.85 32.03 -31.11
N GLN A 34 -10.55 32.89 -30.38
CA GLN A 34 -10.02 33.74 -29.28
C GLN A 34 -10.76 33.51 -27.95
N GLY A 35 -11.42 32.36 -27.80
CA GLY A 35 -12.23 32.06 -26.61
C GLY A 35 -11.40 31.52 -25.44
N ASP A 36 -12.14 31.18 -24.38
CA ASP A 36 -11.56 30.57 -23.18
C ASP A 36 -10.98 29.20 -23.46
N LYS A 37 -9.90 28.89 -22.74
CA LYS A 37 -9.13 27.67 -22.89
C LYS A 37 -9.34 26.78 -21.68
N TYR A 38 -9.83 25.56 -21.90
CA TYR A 38 -10.03 24.58 -20.85
C TYR A 38 -9.06 23.42 -21.01
N LEU A 39 -8.40 23.05 -19.90
CA LEU A 39 -7.52 21.88 -19.86
C LEU A 39 -8.37 20.61 -19.91
N LEU A 40 -8.06 19.71 -20.85
CA LEU A 40 -8.84 18.48 -21.04
C LEU A 40 -8.69 17.48 -19.87
N GLU A 41 -7.70 17.64 -18.99
CA GLU A 41 -7.44 16.74 -17.86
C GLU A 41 -8.60 16.63 -16.85
N THR A 42 -9.47 17.65 -16.75
CA THR A 42 -10.59 17.68 -15.80
C THR A 42 -11.92 17.25 -16.40
N SER A 43 -12.03 17.25 -17.74
CA SER A 43 -13.29 17.10 -18.46
C SER A 43 -13.80 15.65 -18.61
N GLY A 44 -13.05 14.65 -18.13
CA GLY A 44 -13.39 13.23 -18.28
C GLY A 44 -13.23 12.67 -19.70
N LEU A 45 -12.93 13.52 -20.71
CA LEU A 45 -12.68 13.13 -22.10
C LEU A 45 -11.41 12.28 -22.28
N VAL A 46 -10.43 12.45 -21.39
CA VAL A 46 -9.18 11.70 -21.42
C VAL A 46 -9.15 10.68 -20.27
N PRO A 47 -8.97 9.38 -20.54
CA PRO A 47 -8.89 8.37 -19.50
C PRO A 47 -7.61 8.54 -18.67
N LYS A 48 -7.73 9.19 -17.51
CA LYS A 48 -6.62 9.46 -16.59
C LYS A 48 -6.26 8.26 -15.71
N TYR A 49 -7.27 7.55 -15.20
CA TYR A 49 -7.08 6.52 -14.18
C TYR A 49 -7.03 5.09 -14.70
N ILE A 50 -7.36 4.86 -15.99
CA ILE A 50 -7.35 3.53 -16.61
C ILE A 50 -5.92 2.96 -16.67
N LYS A 51 -4.93 3.80 -16.95
CA LYS A 51 -3.51 3.41 -17.02
C LYS A 51 -2.75 3.58 -15.70
N LYS A 52 -3.46 3.67 -14.57
CA LYS A 52 -2.80 3.73 -13.26
C LYS A 52 -2.08 2.39 -13.04
N LYS A 53 -0.83 2.44 -12.58
CA LYS A 53 -0.02 1.23 -12.31
C LYS A 53 -0.70 0.30 -11.32
N ASP A 54 -1.42 0.87 -10.36
CA ASP A 54 -2.11 0.14 -9.30
C ASP A 54 -3.61 -0.10 -9.65
N TYR A 55 -4.00 0.08 -10.91
CA TYR A 55 -5.38 -0.19 -11.32
C TYR A 55 -5.68 -1.68 -11.15
N GLY A 56 -6.75 -2.00 -10.43
CA GLY A 56 -7.12 -3.38 -10.10
C GLY A 56 -6.28 -4.05 -9.01
N VAL A 57 -5.27 -3.37 -8.45
CA VAL A 57 -4.45 -3.90 -7.36
C VAL A 57 -5.06 -3.52 -6.01
N THR A 58 -5.19 -4.51 -5.13
CA THR A 58 -5.65 -4.29 -3.75
C THR A 58 -4.64 -3.41 -3.00
N PRO A 59 -5.04 -2.28 -2.41
CA PRO A 59 -4.13 -1.43 -1.66
C PRO A 59 -3.50 -2.14 -0.45
N LYS A 60 -2.23 -1.83 -0.17
CA LYS A 60 -1.47 -2.44 0.94
C LYS A 60 -2.13 -2.30 2.32
N TYR A 61 -2.82 -1.20 2.57
CA TYR A 61 -3.49 -0.99 3.86
C TYR A 61 -4.65 -1.97 4.09
N VAL A 62 -5.29 -2.45 3.01
CA VAL A 62 -6.40 -3.40 3.10
C VAL A 62 -5.89 -4.77 3.52
N THR A 63 -4.74 -5.20 2.97
CA THR A 63 -4.12 -6.48 3.35
C THR A 63 -3.61 -6.42 4.78
N GLN A 64 -2.94 -5.34 5.18
CA GLN A 64 -2.48 -5.11 6.55
C GLN A 64 -3.63 -5.17 7.56
N ARG A 65 -4.74 -4.48 7.28
CA ARG A 65 -5.92 -4.51 8.15
C ARG A 65 -6.49 -5.91 8.33
N ASN A 66 -6.54 -6.72 7.28
CA ASN A 66 -7.04 -8.09 7.36
C ASN A 66 -6.12 -8.99 8.20
N GLU A 67 -4.81 -8.81 8.09
CA GLU A 67 -3.82 -9.52 8.91
C GLU A 67 -3.93 -9.12 10.39
N GLU A 68 -4.07 -7.83 10.68
CA GLU A 68 -4.26 -7.31 12.04
C GLU A 68 -5.54 -7.86 12.68
N MET A 69 -6.66 -7.88 11.94
CA MET A 69 -7.91 -8.46 12.44
C MET A 69 -7.78 -9.96 12.72
N LYS A 70 -7.08 -10.72 11.86
CA LYS A 70 -6.83 -12.14 12.11
C LYS A 70 -5.98 -12.38 13.35
N LYS A 71 -4.89 -11.63 13.50
CA LYS A 71 -4.03 -11.72 14.69
C LYS A 71 -4.79 -11.40 15.98
N ALA A 72 -5.59 -10.32 15.98
CA ALA A 72 -6.40 -9.95 17.12
C ALA A 72 -7.43 -11.04 17.49
N GLN A 73 -8.02 -11.69 16.48
CA GLN A 73 -8.93 -12.81 16.69
C GLN A 73 -8.21 -14.03 17.29
N GLU A 74 -7.06 -14.42 16.74
CA GLU A 74 -6.24 -15.52 17.24
C GLU A 74 -5.76 -15.29 18.67
N GLU A 75 -5.31 -14.07 18.99
CA GLU A 75 -4.91 -13.68 20.34
C GLU A 75 -6.08 -13.79 21.34
N TYR A 76 -7.27 -13.35 20.95
CA TYR A 76 -8.47 -13.49 21.76
C TYR A 76 -8.81 -14.96 22.00
N GLU A 77 -8.87 -15.78 20.94
CA GLU A 77 -9.15 -17.22 21.04
C GLU A 77 -8.14 -17.94 21.94
N ASN A 78 -6.84 -17.64 21.77
CA ASN A 78 -5.79 -18.18 22.62
C ASN A 78 -5.96 -17.78 24.09
N SER A 79 -6.30 -16.51 24.36
CA SER A 79 -6.54 -16.05 25.73
C SER A 79 -7.72 -16.78 26.39
N VAL A 80 -8.78 -17.05 25.62
CA VAL A 80 -9.96 -17.79 26.08
C VAL A 80 -9.60 -19.25 26.35
N LEU A 81 -8.85 -19.88 25.45
CA LEU A 81 -8.38 -21.26 25.63
C LEU A 81 -7.47 -21.40 26.86
N GLU A 82 -6.54 -20.48 27.07
CA GLU A 82 -5.67 -20.46 28.25
C GLU A 82 -6.46 -20.25 29.55
N TYR A 83 -7.47 -19.37 29.53
CA TYR A 83 -8.37 -19.19 30.65
C TYR A 83 -9.18 -20.46 30.96
N LEU A 84 -9.68 -21.14 29.92
CA LEU A 84 -10.41 -22.41 30.07
C LEU A 84 -9.51 -23.53 30.61
N LYS A 85 -8.27 -23.65 30.11
CA LYS A 85 -7.28 -24.59 30.63
C LYS A 85 -6.96 -24.34 32.11
N LYS A 86 -6.79 -23.08 32.51
CA LYS A 86 -6.54 -22.73 33.93
C LYS A 86 -7.73 -23.06 34.84
N LYS A 87 -8.96 -22.94 34.33
CA LYS A 87 -10.18 -23.32 35.04
C LYS A 87 -10.48 -24.82 34.99
N ALA A 88 -9.90 -25.56 34.04
CA ALA A 88 -10.06 -26.99 33.96
C ALA A 88 -9.44 -27.65 35.19
N MET A 89 -10.18 -28.58 35.81
CA MET A 89 -9.63 -29.43 36.87
C MET A 89 -8.49 -30.27 36.29
N LYS A 90 -7.47 -30.58 37.10
CA LYS A 90 -6.41 -31.52 36.71
C LYS A 90 -7.06 -32.79 36.17
N GLN A 91 -6.87 -33.06 34.88
CA GLN A 91 -7.20 -34.37 34.34
C GLN A 91 -6.02 -35.28 34.64
N LEU A 92 -6.34 -36.45 35.22
CA LEU A 92 -5.37 -37.52 35.42
C LEU A 92 -4.78 -37.89 34.06
N SER A 93 -3.45 -38.04 34.00
CA SER A 93 -2.82 -38.61 32.81
C SER A 93 -3.22 -40.09 32.67
N ASP A 94 -3.17 -40.63 31.44
CA ASP A 94 -3.54 -42.02 31.21
C ASP A 94 -2.68 -42.99 32.05
N GLU A 95 -1.41 -42.66 32.27
CA GLU A 95 -0.48 -43.41 33.15
C GLU A 95 -0.91 -43.38 34.62
N GLU A 96 -1.28 -42.21 35.16
CA GLU A 96 -1.79 -42.09 36.53
C GLU A 96 -3.12 -42.85 36.69
N ARG A 97 -3.93 -42.89 35.64
CA ARG A 97 -5.22 -43.58 35.58
C ARG A 97 -5.04 -45.09 35.66
N GLU A 98 -4.10 -45.64 34.89
CA GLU A 98 -3.76 -47.06 34.90
C GLU A 98 -3.19 -47.51 36.24
N CYS A 99 -2.30 -46.70 36.85
CA CYS A 99 -1.79 -46.94 38.20
C CYS A 99 -2.90 -47.04 39.25
N LEU A 100 -3.87 -46.11 39.24
CA LEU A 100 -5.01 -46.17 40.18
C LEU A 100 -5.90 -47.39 39.95
N LEU A 101 -6.14 -47.78 38.69
CA LEU A 101 -6.94 -48.95 38.34
C LEU A 101 -6.26 -50.26 38.76
N GLN A 102 -4.94 -50.38 38.58
CA GLN A 102 -4.19 -51.55 39.04
C GLN A 102 -4.17 -51.68 40.56
N VAL A 103 -4.04 -50.57 41.30
CA VAL A 103 -4.03 -50.58 42.77
C VAL A 103 -5.40 -50.98 43.34
N HIS A 104 -6.51 -50.60 42.69
CA HIS A 104 -7.85 -50.96 43.15
C HIS A 104 -8.21 -52.43 42.92
N ILE A 105 -7.68 -53.06 41.85
CA ILE A 105 -7.95 -54.48 41.52
C ILE A 105 -7.16 -55.45 42.43
N LEU A 106 -6.15 -54.96 43.14
CA LEU A 106 -5.28 -55.76 44.02
C LEU A 106 -5.68 -55.73 45.51
N ILE A 107 -6.79 -55.09 45.88
CA ILE A 107 -7.40 -55.11 47.23
C ILE A 107 -8.70 -55.91 47.18
#